data_AF-A0A7W1Q652-F1
#
_entry.id   AF-A0A7W1Q652-F1
#
_cell.length_a   1.000
_cell.length_b   1.000
_cell.length_c   1.000
_cell.angle_alpha   90.00
_cell.angle_beta   90.00
_cell.angle_gamma   90.00
#
_symmetry.space_group_name_H-M   'P 1'
#
loop_
_entity.id
_entity.type
_entity.pdbx_description
1 polymer ?
#
loop_
_entity_poly.entity_id
_entity_poly.type
_entity_poly.pdbx_seq_one_letter_code
_entity_poly.pdbx_strand_id
1 'polypeptide(L)'
;NKDLSEEAYLVRNAVVRSDLQGDSRTLNQMLGSKYPHRLGEVYGRALAEPSPGSAAHLADAIAVSELPHQIKLDLLASGLESYESHMRVSALKALAKVDTAVSKREFLRDNRRDLTVGHFHLANAWPDEHIWQELARLVERAGLGLRLNYISVGVTPFSGPSRAQLRFLLHFFDDAEYDPEKFGQPTSKVADYGYSVQNLAAARAGYYLLKPAKMPDPGESKLFWGNYRKKIRALILRRLG
;
A
#
# COMPACT_ATOMS: atom_id res chain seq x y z
N ASN A 1 -22.41 -38.10 -9.63
CA ASN A 1 -22.18 -36.64 -9.62
C ASN A 1 -23.30 -35.98 -10.39
N LYS A 2 -24.23 -35.29 -9.70
CA LYS A 2 -25.21 -34.46 -10.39
C LYS A 2 -24.45 -33.33 -11.10
N ASP A 3 -24.72 -33.12 -12.39
CA ASP A 3 -24.20 -31.98 -13.13
C ASP A 3 -24.62 -30.70 -12.41
N LEU A 4 -23.65 -30.00 -11.82
CA LEU A 4 -23.86 -28.66 -11.27
C LEU A 4 -24.10 -27.72 -12.46
N SER A 5 -25.08 -26.82 -12.34
CA SER A 5 -25.18 -25.71 -13.29
C SER A 5 -23.88 -24.89 -13.31
N GLU A 6 -23.56 -24.23 -14.43
CA GLU A 6 -22.36 -23.39 -14.53
C GLU A 6 -22.30 -22.37 -13.39
N GLU A 7 -23.42 -21.70 -13.10
CA GLU A 7 -23.52 -20.76 -11.98
C GLU A 7 -23.19 -21.40 -10.64
N ALA A 8 -23.78 -22.56 -10.33
CA ALA A 8 -23.51 -23.27 -9.08
C ALA A 8 -22.05 -23.73 -9.00
N TYR A 9 -21.45 -24.12 -10.12
CA TYR A 9 -20.04 -24.46 -10.21
C TYR A 9 -19.15 -23.24 -9.92
N LEU A 10 -19.40 -22.09 -10.57
CA LEU A 10 -18.62 -20.87 -10.36
C LEU A 10 -18.74 -20.37 -8.92
N VAL A 11 -19.96 -20.30 -8.38
CA VAL A 11 -20.20 -19.89 -6.98
C VAL A 11 -19.47 -20.81 -6.00
N ARG A 12 -19.50 -22.13 -6.23
CA ARG A 12 -18.85 -23.10 -5.34
C ARG A 12 -17.32 -23.00 -5.37
N ASN A 13 -16.74 -22.70 -6.53
CA ASN A 13 -15.28 -22.75 -6.74
C ASN A 13 -14.60 -21.37 -6.79
N ALA A 14 -15.34 -20.27 -6.70
CA ALA A 14 -14.79 -18.91 -6.72
C ALA A 14 -13.93 -18.56 -5.47
N VAL A 15 -14.18 -19.24 -4.35
CA VAL A 15 -13.36 -19.17 -3.14
C VAL A 15 -12.54 -20.45 -3.04
N VAL A 16 -11.32 -20.42 -3.60
CA VAL A 16 -10.46 -21.59 -3.71
C VAL A 16 -9.67 -21.74 -2.41
N ARG A 17 -9.68 -22.92 -1.79
CA ARG A 17 -8.75 -23.24 -0.68
C ARG A 17 -7.32 -23.28 -1.23
N SER A 18 -6.34 -22.95 -0.40
CA SER A 18 -5.02 -22.40 -0.77
C SER A 18 -4.13 -23.18 -1.76
N ASP A 19 -4.51 -24.37 -2.21
CA ASP A 19 -3.72 -25.28 -3.06
C ASP A 19 -3.86 -25.05 -4.57
N LEU A 20 -4.83 -24.25 -5.04
CA LEU A 20 -5.10 -24.04 -6.48
C LEU A 20 -5.21 -22.56 -6.89
N GLN A 21 -4.28 -21.71 -6.43
CA GLN A 21 -4.34 -20.24 -6.62
C GLN A 21 -4.49 -19.75 -8.06
N GLY A 22 -4.01 -20.51 -9.06
CA GLY A 22 -4.02 -20.11 -10.48
C GLY A 22 -5.41 -19.96 -11.11
N ASP A 23 -6.41 -20.71 -10.64
CA ASP A 23 -7.76 -20.73 -11.25
C ASP A 23 -8.72 -19.68 -10.68
N SER A 24 -8.45 -19.16 -9.48
CA SER A 24 -9.41 -18.30 -8.76
C SER A 24 -9.69 -16.98 -9.48
N ARG A 25 -8.69 -16.37 -10.14
CA ARG A 25 -8.88 -15.09 -10.85
C ARG A 25 -9.83 -15.23 -12.03
N THR A 26 -9.63 -16.24 -12.88
CA THR A 26 -10.46 -16.48 -14.07
C THR A 26 -11.88 -16.79 -13.66
N LEU A 27 -12.07 -17.64 -12.65
CA LEU A 27 -13.39 -17.97 -12.11
C LEU A 27 -14.11 -16.72 -11.56
N ASN A 28 -13.40 -15.86 -10.83
CA ASN A 28 -13.97 -14.61 -10.30
C ASN A 28 -14.34 -13.61 -11.40
N GLN A 29 -13.54 -13.52 -12.46
CA GLN A 29 -13.86 -12.70 -13.63
C GLN A 29 -15.09 -13.23 -14.39
N MET A 30 -15.17 -14.54 -14.60
CA MET A 30 -16.34 -15.18 -15.22
C MET A 30 -17.60 -15.02 -14.37
N LEU A 31 -17.48 -15.18 -13.05
CA LEU A 31 -18.58 -14.96 -12.13
C LEU A 31 -19.07 -13.50 -12.20
N GLY A 32 -18.15 -12.54 -12.20
CA GLY A 32 -18.51 -11.12 -12.24
C GLY A 32 -19.14 -10.66 -13.55
N SER A 33 -18.80 -11.30 -14.68
CA SER A 33 -19.38 -10.97 -15.99
C SER A 33 -20.71 -11.68 -16.24
N LYS A 34 -20.83 -12.97 -15.89
CA LYS A 34 -22.03 -13.77 -16.19
C LYS A 34 -23.09 -13.72 -15.09
N TYR A 35 -22.67 -13.65 -13.82
CA TYR A 35 -23.57 -13.76 -12.67
C TYR A 35 -23.24 -12.71 -11.59
N PRO A 36 -23.25 -11.40 -11.94
CA PRO A 36 -22.81 -10.33 -11.02
C PRO A 36 -23.60 -10.31 -9.71
N HIS A 37 -24.88 -10.68 -9.74
CA HIS A 37 -25.75 -10.74 -8.55
C HIS A 37 -25.27 -11.75 -7.49
N ARG A 38 -24.40 -12.72 -7.86
CA ARG A 38 -23.79 -13.68 -6.95
C ARG A 38 -22.54 -13.14 -6.26
N LEU A 39 -21.92 -12.07 -6.77
CA LEU A 39 -20.64 -11.56 -6.25
C LEU A 39 -20.71 -11.19 -4.76
N GLY A 40 -21.83 -10.63 -4.28
CA GLY A 40 -21.98 -10.26 -2.87
C GLY A 40 -21.88 -11.46 -1.94
N GLU A 41 -22.58 -12.55 -2.26
CA GLU A 41 -22.52 -13.81 -1.49
C GLU A 41 -21.11 -14.40 -1.49
N VAL A 42 -20.46 -14.47 -2.65
CA VAL A 42 -19.12 -15.06 -2.78
C VAL A 42 -18.07 -14.19 -2.09
N TYR A 43 -18.17 -12.88 -2.20
CA TYR A 43 -17.28 -11.94 -1.53
C TYR A 43 -17.42 -12.00 -0.01
N GLY A 44 -18.64 -12.03 0.51
CA GLY A 44 -18.89 -12.20 1.94
C GLY A 44 -18.26 -13.48 2.50
N ARG A 45 -18.37 -14.61 1.76
CA ARG A 45 -17.68 -15.86 2.14
C ARG A 45 -16.16 -15.74 2.11
N ALA A 46 -15.60 -15.10 1.09
CA ALA A 46 -14.15 -14.89 0.98
C ALA A 46 -13.58 -13.99 2.09
N LEU A 47 -14.38 -13.06 2.62
CA LEU A 47 -14.03 -12.23 3.77
C LEU A 47 -14.11 -13.00 5.10
N ALA A 48 -15.08 -13.91 5.23
CA ALA A 48 -15.28 -14.72 6.45
C ALA A 48 -14.32 -15.91 6.57
N GLU A 49 -13.94 -16.52 5.44
CA GLU A 49 -12.98 -17.62 5.38
C GLU A 49 -11.73 -17.13 4.63
N PRO A 50 -10.70 -16.63 5.33
CA PRO A 50 -9.56 -16.00 4.68
C PRO A 50 -8.79 -17.00 3.81
N SER A 51 -9.06 -16.96 2.51
CA SER A 51 -8.19 -17.58 1.50
C SER A 51 -7.33 -16.49 0.87
N PRO A 52 -5.99 -16.60 0.98
CA PRO A 52 -5.08 -15.64 0.36
C PRO A 52 -5.34 -15.55 -1.15
N GLY A 53 -5.71 -14.36 -1.64
CA GLY A 53 -5.86 -14.06 -3.07
C GLY A 53 -7.29 -14.03 -3.62
N SER A 54 -8.21 -14.88 -3.13
CA SER A 54 -9.59 -14.92 -3.66
C SER A 54 -10.36 -13.62 -3.38
N ALA A 55 -10.25 -13.07 -2.17
CA ALA A 55 -10.91 -11.81 -1.82
C ALA A 55 -10.42 -10.63 -2.68
N ALA A 56 -9.12 -10.59 -3.03
CA ALA A 56 -8.58 -9.53 -3.88
C ALA A 56 -9.15 -9.60 -5.31
N HIS A 57 -9.22 -10.80 -5.89
CA HIS A 57 -9.80 -11.00 -7.21
C HIS A 57 -11.32 -10.75 -7.25
N LEU A 58 -12.04 -11.07 -6.19
CA LEU A 58 -13.47 -10.76 -6.07
C LEU A 58 -13.72 -9.26 -5.92
N ALA A 59 -12.91 -8.54 -5.15
CA ALA A 59 -12.99 -7.08 -5.06
C ALA A 59 -12.80 -6.44 -6.45
N ASP A 60 -11.81 -6.90 -7.22
CA ASP A 60 -11.60 -6.47 -8.61
C ASP A 60 -12.80 -6.79 -9.50
N ALA A 61 -13.38 -8.00 -9.38
CA ALA A 61 -14.56 -8.39 -10.13
C ALA A 61 -15.79 -7.54 -9.79
N ILE A 62 -16.02 -7.22 -8.51
CA ILE A 62 -17.08 -6.31 -8.06
C ILE A 62 -16.92 -4.93 -8.72
N ALA A 63 -15.72 -4.36 -8.68
CA ALA A 63 -15.47 -3.02 -9.22
C ALA A 63 -15.86 -2.90 -10.71
N VAL A 64 -15.55 -3.92 -11.51
CA VAL A 64 -15.76 -3.91 -12.97
C VAL A 64 -17.07 -4.59 -13.43
N SER A 65 -17.85 -5.15 -12.51
CA SER A 65 -19.13 -5.81 -12.84
C SER A 65 -20.24 -4.84 -13.26
N GLU A 66 -21.39 -5.35 -13.69
CA GLU A 66 -22.60 -4.56 -13.98
C GLU A 66 -23.47 -4.27 -12.75
N LEU A 67 -22.97 -4.53 -11.53
CA LEU A 67 -23.71 -4.20 -10.31
C LEU A 67 -23.99 -2.69 -10.20
N PRO A 68 -25.14 -2.27 -9.66
CA PRO A 68 -25.42 -0.87 -9.37
C PRO A 68 -24.31 -0.22 -8.55
N HIS A 69 -24.00 1.05 -8.84
CA HIS A 69 -22.90 1.79 -8.21
C HIS A 69 -22.91 1.70 -6.68
N GLN A 70 -24.05 1.97 -6.04
CA GLN A 70 -24.17 1.90 -4.59
C GLN A 70 -23.91 0.49 -4.04
N ILE A 71 -24.39 -0.56 -4.73
CA ILE A 71 -24.16 -1.95 -4.31
C ILE A 71 -22.67 -2.28 -4.37
N LYS A 72 -21.93 -1.81 -5.39
CA LYS A 72 -20.47 -1.99 -5.45
C LYS A 72 -19.78 -1.31 -4.26
N LEU A 73 -20.17 -0.07 -3.93
CA LEU A 73 -19.59 0.67 -2.81
C LEU A 73 -19.84 -0.07 -1.49
N ASP A 74 -21.08 -0.50 -1.23
CA ASP A 74 -21.45 -1.19 0.01
C ASP A 74 -20.72 -2.53 0.15
N LEU A 75 -20.64 -3.31 -0.93
CA LEU A 75 -19.89 -4.56 -0.94
C LEU A 75 -18.41 -4.32 -0.67
N LEU A 76 -17.76 -3.41 -1.38
CA LEU A 76 -16.32 -3.16 -1.19
C LEU A 76 -16.01 -2.54 0.18
N ALA A 77 -16.92 -1.74 0.75
CA ALA A 77 -16.79 -1.23 2.10
C ALA A 77 -16.69 -2.36 3.14
N SER A 78 -17.43 -3.47 2.95
CA SER A 78 -17.31 -4.63 3.86
C SER A 78 -15.89 -5.23 3.90
N GLY A 79 -15.12 -5.11 2.81
CA GLY A 79 -13.72 -5.54 2.76
C GLY A 79 -12.78 -4.69 3.60
N LEU A 80 -13.16 -3.45 3.93
CA LEU A 80 -12.39 -2.54 4.78
C LEU A 80 -12.47 -2.91 6.26
N GLU A 81 -13.46 -3.71 6.65
CA GLU A 81 -13.63 -4.21 8.02
C GLU A 81 -12.77 -5.45 8.32
N SER A 82 -12.09 -5.99 7.32
CA SER A 82 -11.21 -7.14 7.51
C SER A 82 -10.02 -6.82 8.43
N TYR A 83 -9.67 -7.74 9.32
CA TYR A 83 -8.44 -7.66 10.13
C TYR A 83 -7.18 -7.79 9.27
N GLU A 84 -7.28 -8.41 8.10
CA GLU A 84 -6.16 -8.65 7.18
C GLU A 84 -5.86 -7.42 6.32
N SER A 85 -4.69 -6.81 6.52
CA SER A 85 -4.27 -5.60 5.79
C SER A 85 -4.29 -5.73 4.27
N HIS A 86 -3.93 -6.89 3.73
CA HIS A 86 -3.92 -7.13 2.29
C HIS A 86 -5.35 -7.14 1.70
N MET A 87 -6.35 -7.60 2.46
CA MET A 87 -7.76 -7.54 2.04
C MET A 87 -8.26 -6.11 2.01
N ARG A 88 -8.00 -5.33 3.07
CA ARG A 88 -8.39 -3.92 3.14
C ARG A 88 -7.81 -3.11 1.99
N VAL A 89 -6.52 -3.28 1.71
CA VAL A 89 -5.85 -2.65 0.57
C VAL A 89 -6.48 -3.04 -0.76
N SER A 90 -6.87 -4.31 -0.91
CA SER A 90 -7.52 -4.76 -2.15
C SER A 90 -8.91 -4.14 -2.31
N ALA A 91 -9.67 -4.04 -1.22
CA ALA A 91 -10.93 -3.32 -1.18
C ALA A 91 -10.76 -1.82 -1.49
N LEU A 92 -9.76 -1.14 -0.91
CA LEU A 92 -9.45 0.27 -1.22
C LEU A 92 -9.10 0.46 -2.70
N LYS A 93 -8.27 -0.42 -3.28
CA LYS A 93 -7.92 -0.40 -4.71
C LYS A 93 -9.14 -0.61 -5.60
N ALA A 94 -10.01 -1.54 -5.24
CA ALA A 94 -11.26 -1.77 -5.96
C ALA A 94 -12.21 -0.58 -5.84
N LEU A 95 -12.36 0.01 -4.64
CA LEU A 95 -13.12 1.25 -4.42
C LEU A 95 -12.60 2.37 -5.30
N ALA A 96 -11.27 2.50 -5.44
CA ALA A 96 -10.66 3.54 -6.26
C ALA A 96 -11.11 3.50 -7.73
N LYS A 97 -11.37 2.29 -8.25
CA LYS A 97 -11.87 2.05 -9.61
C LYS A 97 -13.34 2.41 -9.77
N VAL A 98 -14.13 2.37 -8.69
CA VAL A 98 -15.55 2.68 -8.67
C VAL A 98 -15.76 4.16 -8.35
N ASP A 99 -15.23 4.62 -7.22
CA ASP A 99 -15.27 5.99 -6.74
C ASP A 99 -13.98 6.31 -5.97
N THR A 100 -13.10 7.09 -6.61
CA THR A 100 -11.82 7.51 -6.00
C THR A 100 -12.03 8.39 -4.76
N ALA A 101 -13.05 9.24 -4.72
CA ALA A 101 -13.28 10.12 -3.57
C ALA A 101 -13.70 9.33 -2.33
N VAL A 102 -14.57 8.33 -2.50
CA VAL A 102 -14.93 7.38 -1.45
C VAL A 102 -13.70 6.61 -0.97
N SER A 103 -12.91 6.05 -1.89
CA SER A 103 -11.70 5.30 -1.55
C SER A 103 -10.70 6.13 -0.73
N LYS A 104 -10.44 7.39 -1.12
CA LYS A 104 -9.60 8.31 -0.36
C LYS A 104 -10.15 8.61 1.03
N ARG A 105 -11.46 8.84 1.15
CA ARG A 105 -12.12 9.10 2.44
C ARG A 105 -11.98 7.89 3.37
N GLU A 106 -12.20 6.68 2.87
CA GLU A 106 -12.07 5.48 3.68
C GLU A 106 -10.60 5.17 4.01
N PHE A 107 -9.65 5.45 3.11
CA PHE A 107 -8.21 5.38 3.42
C PHE A 107 -7.87 6.25 4.63
N LEU A 108 -8.37 7.49 4.67
CA LEU A 108 -8.11 8.42 5.77
C LEU A 108 -8.84 8.04 7.07
N ARG A 109 -9.88 7.21 7.00
CA ARG A 109 -10.58 6.65 8.16
C ARG A 109 -9.88 5.41 8.72
N ASP A 110 -9.14 4.67 7.88
CA ASP A 110 -8.35 3.52 8.32
C ASP A 110 -7.15 3.99 9.15
N ASN A 111 -7.33 3.99 10.47
CA ASN A 111 -6.31 4.43 11.44
C ASN A 111 -5.47 3.27 11.99
N ARG A 112 -5.56 2.09 11.38
CA ARG A 112 -4.87 0.87 11.83
C ARG A 112 -3.35 0.98 11.55
N ARG A 113 -2.55 0.28 12.37
CA ARG A 113 -1.07 0.42 12.38
C ARG A 113 -0.34 -0.47 11.37
N ASP A 114 -1.03 -1.41 10.76
CA ASP A 114 -0.49 -2.43 9.86
C ASP A 114 -0.47 -1.96 8.40
N LEU A 115 0.32 -0.91 8.16
CA LEU A 115 0.59 -0.41 6.82
C LEU A 115 1.27 -1.49 5.96
N THR A 116 0.96 -1.47 4.67
CA THR A 116 1.55 -2.35 3.67
C THR A 116 2.03 -1.54 2.47
N VAL A 117 2.87 -2.14 1.63
CA VAL A 117 3.30 -1.54 0.34
C VAL A 117 2.10 -1.11 -0.51
N GLY A 118 0.97 -1.80 -0.40
CA GLY A 118 -0.23 -1.45 -1.14
C GLY A 118 -0.84 -0.10 -0.76
N HIS A 119 -0.68 0.36 0.49
CA HIS A 119 -1.09 1.71 0.90
C HIS A 119 -0.25 2.78 0.20
N PHE A 120 1.05 2.55 0.06
CA PHE A 120 1.94 3.45 -0.66
C PHE A 120 1.65 3.46 -2.17
N HIS A 121 1.31 2.31 -2.77
CA HIS A 121 0.86 2.28 -4.17
C HIS A 121 -0.40 3.14 -4.39
N LEU A 122 -1.35 3.09 -3.45
CA LEU A 122 -2.54 3.95 -3.48
C LEU A 122 -2.18 5.43 -3.36
N ALA A 123 -1.35 5.81 -2.38
CA ALA A 123 -0.89 7.19 -2.22
C ALA A 123 -0.03 7.69 -3.39
N ASN A 124 0.68 6.81 -4.08
CA ASN A 124 1.39 7.16 -5.32
C ASN A 124 0.42 7.44 -6.48
N ALA A 125 -0.70 6.71 -6.56
CA ALA A 125 -1.77 6.98 -7.52
C ALA A 125 -2.59 8.23 -7.16
N TRP A 126 -2.58 8.63 -5.88
CA TRP A 126 -3.26 9.80 -5.34
C TRP A 126 -2.24 10.76 -4.73
N PRO A 127 -1.62 11.67 -5.51
CA PRO A 127 -0.67 12.66 -4.98
C PRO A 127 -1.36 13.76 -4.14
N ASP A 128 -2.21 13.32 -3.21
CA ASP A 128 -3.04 14.06 -2.30
C ASP A 128 -2.28 14.30 -1.00
N GLU A 129 -2.11 15.57 -0.67
CA GLU A 129 -1.29 16.00 0.46
C GLU A 129 -1.79 15.40 1.79
N HIS A 130 -3.10 15.27 1.99
CA HIS A 130 -3.65 14.76 3.24
C HIS A 130 -3.37 13.26 3.42
N ILE A 131 -3.38 12.50 2.33
CA ILE A 131 -3.05 11.06 2.34
C ILE A 131 -1.59 10.83 2.72
N TRP A 132 -0.68 11.63 2.14
CA TRP A 132 0.74 11.55 2.46
C TRP A 132 1.05 12.00 3.89
N GLN A 133 0.33 13.00 4.40
CA GLN A 133 0.43 13.42 5.80
C GLN A 133 -0.04 12.33 6.77
N GLU A 134 -1.17 11.67 6.48
CA GLU A 134 -1.65 10.57 7.32
C GLU A 134 -0.70 9.37 7.27
N LEU A 135 -0.17 9.03 6.08
CA LEU A 135 0.89 8.03 5.97
C LEU A 135 2.11 8.37 6.81
N ALA A 136 2.57 9.63 6.80
CA ALA A 136 3.69 10.06 7.65
C ALA A 136 3.40 9.79 9.13
N ARG A 137 2.19 10.14 9.60
CA ARG A 137 1.76 9.90 10.99
C ARG A 137 1.69 8.41 11.35
N LEU A 138 1.15 7.58 10.46
CA LEU A 138 1.05 6.14 10.68
C LEU A 138 2.44 5.49 10.69
N VAL A 139 3.34 5.90 9.78
CA VAL A 139 4.73 5.45 9.74
C VAL A 139 5.47 5.87 11.01
N GLU A 140 5.32 7.11 11.47
CA GLU A 140 5.95 7.59 12.70
C GLU A 140 5.53 6.78 13.94
N ARG A 141 4.34 6.17 13.96
CA ARG A 141 3.91 5.28 15.05
C ARG A 141 4.45 3.85 14.95
N ALA A 142 4.99 3.47 13.80
CA ALA A 142 5.56 2.15 13.60
C ALA A 142 6.93 2.02 14.29
N GLY A 143 7.32 0.78 14.59
CA GLY A 143 8.68 0.48 15.07
C GLY A 143 9.73 0.88 14.02
N LEU A 144 10.94 1.21 14.47
CA LEU A 144 11.99 1.80 13.63
C LEU A 144 12.27 0.97 12.35
N GLY A 145 12.42 -0.35 12.47
CA GLY A 145 12.64 -1.23 11.32
C GLY A 145 11.52 -1.16 10.27
N LEU A 146 10.26 -1.01 10.69
CA LEU A 146 9.13 -0.81 9.78
C LEU A 146 9.18 0.57 9.12
N ARG A 147 9.58 1.63 9.83
CA ARG A 147 9.74 2.97 9.24
C ARG A 147 10.75 2.96 8.10
N LEU A 148 11.92 2.32 8.31
CA LEU A 148 12.93 2.15 7.26
C LEU A 148 12.35 1.44 6.05
N ASN A 149 11.62 0.34 6.26
CA ASN A 149 10.96 -0.40 5.20
C ASN A 149 9.96 0.49 4.43
N TYR A 150 9.10 1.23 5.15
CA TYR A 150 8.11 2.12 4.55
C TYR A 150 8.71 3.29 3.77
N ILE A 151 9.79 3.90 4.26
CA ILE A 151 10.50 4.96 3.52
C ILE A 151 11.18 4.40 2.26
N SER A 152 11.74 3.18 2.35
CA SER A 152 12.41 2.53 1.23
C SER A 152 11.45 2.18 0.08
N VAL A 153 10.26 1.63 0.42
CA VAL A 153 9.26 1.20 -0.57
C VAL A 153 8.28 2.29 -0.96
N GLY A 154 8.09 3.30 -0.10
CA GLY A 154 6.97 4.22 -0.18
C GLY A 154 7.07 5.22 -1.33
N VAL A 155 8.29 5.64 -1.66
CA VAL A 155 8.55 6.60 -2.72
C VAL A 155 9.14 5.85 -3.92
N THR A 156 8.39 5.78 -5.02
CA THR A 156 8.80 5.06 -6.23
C THR A 156 9.46 5.98 -7.26
N PRO A 157 10.49 5.52 -7.99
CA PRO A 157 11.35 6.39 -8.79
C PRO A 157 10.85 6.80 -10.18
N PHE A 158 9.71 6.28 -10.65
CA PHE A 158 9.41 6.28 -12.09
C PHE A 158 8.97 7.63 -12.68
N SER A 159 8.49 8.58 -11.86
CA SER A 159 7.98 9.88 -12.35
C SER A 159 8.55 11.11 -11.62
N GLY A 160 9.54 10.91 -10.75
CA GLY A 160 10.02 11.93 -9.82
C GLY A 160 9.00 12.22 -8.70
N PRO A 161 9.45 12.69 -7.52
CA PRO A 161 8.57 12.80 -6.37
C PRO A 161 7.65 14.02 -6.51
N SER A 162 6.38 13.82 -6.19
CA SER A 162 5.40 14.87 -5.99
C SER A 162 5.78 15.76 -4.79
N ARG A 163 5.17 16.94 -4.69
CA ARG A 163 5.34 17.82 -3.53
C ARG A 163 4.94 17.12 -2.22
N ALA A 164 3.90 16.29 -2.26
CA ALA A 164 3.43 15.50 -1.11
C ALA A 164 4.46 14.42 -0.69
N GLN A 165 5.06 13.72 -1.65
CA GLN A 165 6.13 12.75 -1.38
C GLN A 165 7.38 13.41 -0.79
N LEU A 166 7.75 14.61 -1.28
CA LEU A 166 8.87 15.36 -0.72
C LEU A 166 8.60 15.82 0.71
N ARG A 167 7.36 16.23 1.03
CA ARG A 167 6.94 16.57 2.39
C ARG A 167 6.96 15.34 3.30
N PHE A 168 6.46 14.20 2.82
CA PHE A 168 6.54 12.93 3.53
C PHE A 168 7.98 12.57 3.88
N LEU A 169 8.93 12.64 2.93
CA LEU A 169 10.33 12.37 3.22
C LEU A 169 10.94 13.39 4.19
N LEU A 170 10.62 14.66 4.02
CA LEU A 170 11.11 15.74 4.88
C LEU A 170 10.66 15.55 6.35
N HIS A 171 9.48 14.98 6.59
CA HIS A 171 8.97 14.66 7.93
C HIS A 171 9.95 13.82 8.75
N PHE A 172 10.69 12.93 8.08
CA PHE A 172 11.61 12.00 8.73
C PHE A 172 13.05 12.51 8.87
N PHE A 173 13.37 13.73 8.44
CA PHE A 173 14.75 14.24 8.46
C PHE A 173 15.33 14.47 9.86
N ASP A 174 14.45 14.60 10.86
CA ASP A 174 14.79 14.82 12.26
C ASP A 174 14.34 13.63 13.14
N ASP A 175 13.99 12.49 12.52
CA ASP A 175 13.62 11.26 13.24
C ASP A 175 14.86 10.56 13.85
N ALA A 176 14.62 9.55 14.69
CA ALA A 176 15.62 8.86 15.49
C ALA A 176 16.81 8.32 14.68
N GLU A 177 18.00 8.41 15.28
CA GLU A 177 19.16 7.64 14.84
C GLU A 177 18.90 6.14 15.06
N TYR A 178 19.12 5.34 14.03
CA TYR A 178 19.04 3.89 14.16
C TYR A 178 20.26 3.39 14.93
N ASP A 179 20.00 2.64 15.99
CA ASP A 179 21.00 1.93 16.79
C ASP A 179 20.78 0.41 16.61
N PRO A 180 21.57 -0.26 15.76
CA PRO A 180 21.39 -1.68 15.45
C PRO A 180 21.45 -2.59 16.68
N GLU A 181 22.19 -2.19 17.72
CA GLU A 181 22.35 -2.96 18.96
C GLU A 181 21.07 -2.94 19.81
N LYS A 182 20.29 -1.84 19.74
CA LYS A 182 19.07 -1.68 20.54
C LYS A 182 17.81 -2.19 19.87
N PHE A 183 17.79 -2.26 18.54
CA PHE A 183 16.54 -2.48 17.79
C PHE A 183 16.48 -3.82 17.05
N GLY A 184 17.56 -4.62 17.10
CA GLY A 184 17.68 -5.89 16.41
C GLY A 184 17.87 -5.74 14.89
N GLN A 185 18.30 -6.81 14.22
CA GLN A 185 18.41 -6.76 12.76
C GLN A 185 17.01 -6.70 12.13
N PRO A 186 16.76 -5.85 11.12
CA PRO A 186 15.44 -5.78 10.53
C PRO A 186 15.13 -7.09 9.80
N THR A 187 13.89 -7.54 9.91
CA THR A 187 13.37 -8.78 9.28
C THR A 187 13.22 -8.69 7.75
N SER A 188 13.44 -7.49 7.22
CA SER A 188 13.60 -7.13 5.81
C SER A 188 14.62 -8.00 5.03
N LYS A 189 14.64 -8.00 3.68
CA LYS A 189 15.89 -8.21 2.87
C LYS A 189 16.31 -6.96 2.07
N VAL A 190 15.78 -5.80 2.40
CA VAL A 190 16.01 -4.54 1.68
C VAL A 190 17.40 -4.00 1.94
N ALA A 191 18.28 -4.07 0.94
CA ALA A 191 19.13 -2.99 0.38
C ALA A 191 19.88 -2.01 1.33
N ASP A 192 19.17 -1.46 2.30
CA ASP A 192 19.36 -0.15 2.92
C ASP A 192 19.84 -0.30 4.39
N TYR A 193 20.45 -1.44 4.76
CA TYR A 193 20.67 -1.88 6.15
C TYR A 193 21.63 -1.08 7.04
N GLY A 194 22.24 -0.02 6.53
CA GLY A 194 23.12 0.83 7.33
C GLY A 194 22.55 2.21 7.64
N TYR A 195 21.38 2.58 7.10
CA TYR A 195 20.85 3.93 7.31
C TYR A 195 20.06 4.05 8.61
N SER A 196 20.19 5.20 9.26
CA SER A 196 19.15 5.71 10.15
C SER A 196 17.94 6.20 9.36
N VAL A 197 16.78 6.34 10.03
CA VAL A 197 15.54 6.82 9.39
C VAL A 197 15.77 8.17 8.70
N GLN A 198 16.40 9.11 9.41
CA GLN A 198 16.76 10.43 8.86
C GLN A 198 17.69 10.37 7.64
N ASN A 199 18.66 9.44 7.65
CA ASN A 199 19.62 9.32 6.55
C ASN A 199 18.99 8.65 5.34
N LEU A 200 18.15 7.62 5.54
CA LEU A 200 17.43 6.97 4.46
C LEU A 200 16.46 7.95 3.79
N ALA A 201 15.68 8.70 4.58
CA ALA A 201 14.75 9.70 4.06
C ALA A 201 15.49 10.76 3.22
N ALA A 202 16.63 11.26 3.72
CA ALA A 202 17.45 12.22 3.00
C ALA A 202 18.11 11.64 1.76
N ALA A 203 18.62 10.40 1.81
CA ALA A 203 19.23 9.71 0.68
C ALA A 203 18.19 9.46 -0.43
N ARG A 204 16.96 9.07 -0.08
CA ARG A 204 15.85 8.91 -1.03
C ARG A 204 15.47 10.24 -1.66
N ALA A 205 15.26 11.29 -0.86
CA ALA A 205 14.98 12.62 -1.39
C ALA A 205 16.12 13.15 -2.28
N GLY A 206 17.37 12.94 -1.88
CA GLY A 206 18.54 13.32 -2.64
C GLY A 206 18.69 12.54 -3.94
N TYR A 207 18.38 11.24 -3.95
CA TYR A 207 18.34 10.43 -5.17
C TYR A 207 17.39 11.05 -6.20
N TYR A 208 16.23 11.54 -5.76
CA TYR A 208 15.27 12.17 -6.66
C TYR A 208 15.64 13.57 -7.12
N LEU A 209 16.17 14.40 -6.22
CA LEU A 209 16.44 15.80 -6.51
C LEU A 209 17.75 15.98 -7.27
N LEU A 210 18.75 15.15 -6.97
CA LEU A 210 20.10 15.26 -7.54
C LEU A 210 20.36 14.22 -8.64
N LYS A 211 19.56 13.14 -8.71
CA LYS A 211 19.75 12.01 -9.64
C LYS A 211 21.21 11.50 -9.68
N PRO A 212 21.85 11.23 -8.53
CA PRO A 212 23.21 10.73 -8.51
C PRO A 212 23.26 9.31 -9.07
N ALA A 213 24.42 8.88 -9.55
CA ALA A 213 24.62 7.51 -10.03
C ALA A 213 24.47 6.46 -8.92
N LYS A 214 24.72 6.82 -7.66
CA LYS A 214 24.59 5.98 -6.46
C LYS A 214 24.09 6.79 -5.28
N MET A 215 23.38 6.13 -4.37
CA MET A 215 23.06 6.71 -3.06
C MET A 215 24.33 6.84 -2.20
N PRO A 216 24.43 7.82 -1.29
CA PRO A 216 25.56 7.94 -0.37
C PRO A 216 25.73 6.68 0.48
N ASP A 217 26.95 6.28 0.82
CA ASP A 217 27.18 5.09 1.65
C ASP A 217 26.57 5.30 3.05
N PRO A 218 25.81 4.33 3.60
CA PRO A 218 25.28 4.45 4.95
C PRO A 218 26.34 4.68 6.03
N GLY A 219 27.56 4.14 5.85
CA GLY A 219 28.70 4.26 6.75
C GLY A 219 29.42 5.62 6.71
N GLU A 220 28.93 6.58 5.92
CA GLU A 220 29.46 7.94 5.89
C GLU A 220 29.42 8.62 7.28
N SER A 221 30.33 9.56 7.49
CA SER A 221 30.49 10.24 8.78
C SER A 221 29.23 11.02 9.24
N LYS A 222 29.08 11.23 10.55
CA LYS A 222 28.01 12.08 11.10
C LYS A 222 28.02 13.49 10.50
N LEU A 223 29.21 14.06 10.28
CA LEU A 223 29.37 15.39 9.66
C LEU A 223 28.87 15.40 8.21
N PHE A 224 29.22 14.37 7.42
CA PHE A 224 28.73 14.21 6.05
C PHE A 224 27.21 14.20 6.04
N TRP A 225 26.59 13.33 6.85
CA TRP A 225 25.15 13.19 6.89
C TRP A 225 24.45 14.48 7.34
N GLY A 226 24.98 15.17 8.35
CA GLY A 226 24.46 16.48 8.77
C GLY A 226 24.47 17.50 7.64
N ASN A 227 25.56 17.58 6.87
CA ASN A 227 25.67 18.49 5.73
C ASN A 227 24.76 18.06 4.56
N TYR A 228 24.67 16.75 4.29
CA TYR A 228 23.81 16.20 3.25
C TYR A 228 22.34 16.49 3.54
N ARG A 229 21.85 16.22 4.76
CA ARG A 229 20.47 16.52 5.17
C ARG A 229 20.14 18.00 5.05
N LYS A 230 21.05 18.90 5.48
CA LYS A 230 20.88 20.36 5.31
C LYS A 230 20.74 20.75 3.84
N LYS A 231 21.62 20.23 2.97
CA LYS A 231 21.58 20.46 1.52
C LYS A 231 20.25 19.99 0.92
N ILE A 232 19.84 18.76 1.20
CA ILE A 232 18.60 18.19 0.65
C ILE A 232 17.37 18.93 1.19
N ARG A 233 17.35 19.31 2.47
CA ARG A 233 16.26 20.10 3.07
C ARG A 233 16.08 21.42 2.33
N ALA A 234 17.16 22.16 2.07
CA ALA A 234 17.10 23.42 1.33
C ALA A 234 16.53 23.23 -0.10
N LEU A 235 16.91 22.15 -0.79
CA LEU A 235 16.38 21.82 -2.12
C LEU A 235 14.89 21.46 -2.08
N ILE A 236 14.45 20.69 -1.08
CA ILE A 236 13.03 20.39 -0.88
C ILE A 236 12.25 21.68 -0.66
N LEU A 237 12.67 22.50 0.30
CA LEU A 237 11.97 23.75 0.65
C LEU A 237 11.87 24.70 -0.55
N ARG A 238 12.93 24.81 -1.36
CA ARG A 238 12.89 25.60 -2.60
C ARG A 238 11.85 25.08 -3.60
N ARG A 239 11.63 23.77 -3.67
CA ARG A 239 10.65 23.15 -4.57
C ARG A 239 9.22 23.15 -4.01
N LEU A 240 9.08 23.36 -2.70
CA LEU A 240 7.81 23.52 -1.99
C LEU A 240 7.38 24.99 -1.87
N GLY A 241 8.27 25.96 -2.07
CA GLY A 241 7.92 27.34 -2.41
C GLY A 241 7.22 27.42 -3.76
#